data_AF-A0A0C9ZBD6-F1
#
_entry.id   AF-A0A0C9ZBD6-F1
#
_cell.length_a   1.000
_cell.length_b   1.000
_cell.length_c   1.000
_cell.angle_alpha   90.00
_cell.angle_beta   90.00
_cell.angle_gamma   90.00
#
_symmetry.space_group_name_H-M   'P 1'
#
loop_
_entity.id
_entity.type
_entity.pdbx_description
1 polymer ?
#
loop_
_entity_poly.entity_id
_entity_poly.type
_entity_poly.pdbx_seq_one_letter_code
_entity_poly.pdbx_strand_id
1 'polypeptide(L)'
;TRETSPLIRFWDREDWERYLESPEGLKSKRGTLGYLEDEDGNPPSPKTGKAMRKLLRGGWAELVNWQLAPTSWGRLSASGHKFIHDLMENAYPMFRFATNGWKLDYLASTTYPAWRKVHLDDNGRWKLKKGKELKTEDDDEDDEDENDD
;
A
#
# COMPACT_ATOMS: atom_id res chain seq x y z
N THR A 1 3.19 -21.23 4.28
CA THR A 1 1.76 -21.61 4.40
C THR A 1 1.33 -21.42 5.85
N ARG A 2 0.04 -21.57 6.20
CA ARG A 2 -0.41 -21.46 7.60
C ARG A 2 0.36 -22.39 8.53
N GLU A 3 0.64 -23.60 8.07
CA GLU A 3 1.36 -24.63 8.83
C GLU A 3 2.81 -24.24 9.12
N THR A 4 3.50 -23.62 8.16
CA THR A 4 4.91 -23.25 8.30
C THR A 4 5.12 -21.89 8.96
N SER A 5 4.06 -21.12 9.18
CA SER A 5 4.13 -19.76 9.71
C SER A 5 3.00 -19.52 10.72
N PRO A 6 3.04 -20.23 11.87
CA PRO A 6 1.95 -20.25 12.85
C PRO A 6 1.78 -18.93 13.61
N LEU A 7 2.77 -18.03 13.53
CA LEU A 7 2.72 -16.70 14.17
C LEU A 7 1.90 -15.68 13.38
N ILE A 8 1.64 -15.93 12.09
CA ILE A 8 0.82 -15.08 11.26
C ILE A 8 -0.66 -15.26 11.65
N ARG A 9 -1.31 -14.17 12.05
CA ARG A 9 -2.68 -14.17 12.55
C ARG A 9 -3.70 -13.84 11.46
N PHE A 10 -3.34 -12.95 10.54
CA PHE A 10 -4.29 -12.35 9.61
C PHE A 10 -4.13 -12.94 8.21
N TRP A 11 -4.33 -14.25 8.06
CA TRP A 11 -4.21 -14.89 6.76
C TRP A 11 -5.34 -14.49 5.82
N ASP A 12 -6.57 -14.39 6.32
CA ASP A 12 -7.71 -13.87 5.59
C ASP A 12 -8.08 -12.46 6.05
N ARG A 13 -8.89 -11.76 5.24
CA ARG A 13 -9.39 -10.43 5.60
C ARG A 13 -10.31 -10.48 6.81
N GLU A 14 -11.10 -11.54 6.91
CA GLU A 14 -12.03 -11.82 8.00
C GLU A 14 -11.30 -12.00 9.33
N ASP A 15 -10.07 -12.51 9.33
CA ASP A 15 -9.24 -12.62 10.55
C ASP A 15 -8.92 -11.24 11.12
N TRP A 16 -8.59 -10.29 10.24
CA TRP A 16 -8.32 -8.92 10.62
C TRP A 16 -9.58 -8.18 11.09
N GLU A 17 -10.70 -8.35 10.39
CA GLU A 17 -11.97 -7.73 10.77
C GLU A 17 -12.45 -8.23 12.15
N ARG A 18 -12.42 -9.55 12.37
CA ARG A 18 -12.69 -10.15 13.68
C ARG A 18 -11.74 -9.69 14.77
N TYR A 19 -10.46 -9.50 14.43
CA TYR A 19 -9.50 -8.94 15.38
C TYR A 19 -9.88 -7.52 15.80
N LEU A 20 -10.23 -6.65 14.84
CA LEU A 20 -10.64 -5.27 15.12
C LEU A 20 -11.85 -5.18 16.05
N GLU A 21 -12.78 -6.13 15.97
CA GLU A 21 -13.97 -6.20 16.83
C GLU A 21 -13.69 -6.82 18.21
N SER A 22 -12.53 -7.46 18.40
CA SER A 22 -12.17 -8.11 19.67
C SER A 22 -11.71 -7.10 20.74
N PRO A 23 -11.78 -7.43 22.04
CA PRO A 23 -11.22 -6.60 23.11
C PRO A 23 -9.72 -6.30 22.94
N GLU A 24 -8.98 -7.20 22.28
CA GLU A 24 -7.57 -7.00 21.95
C GLU A 24 -7.39 -5.96 20.84
N GLY A 25 -8.17 -6.07 19.75
CA GLY A 25 -8.12 -5.13 18.63
C GLY A 25 -8.53 -3.72 19.02
N LEU A 26 -9.57 -3.57 19.86
CA LEU A 26 -10.02 -2.27 20.36
C LEU A 26 -8.96 -1.52 21.18
N LYS A 27 -8.01 -2.24 21.79
CA LYS A 27 -6.87 -1.68 22.55
C LYS A 27 -5.57 -1.68 21.75
N SER A 28 -5.62 -2.08 20.48
CA SER A 28 -4.44 -2.33 19.67
C SER A 28 -3.70 -1.05 19.31
N LYS A 29 -2.38 -1.12 19.35
CA LYS A 29 -1.47 -0.06 18.88
C LYS A 29 -0.74 -0.45 17.59
N ARG A 30 -1.26 -1.44 16.84
CA ARG A 30 -0.61 -1.97 15.63
C ARG A 30 -0.63 -1.00 14.43
N GLY A 31 -1.34 0.12 14.53
CA GLY A 31 -1.37 1.18 13.52
C GLY A 31 -2.14 0.83 12.24
N THR A 32 -2.09 1.71 11.24
CA THR A 32 -2.89 1.59 10.00
C THR A 32 -2.51 0.40 9.13
N LEU A 33 -1.29 -0.13 9.28
CA LEU A 33 -0.79 -1.32 8.59
C LEU A 33 -0.75 -2.54 9.52
N GLY A 34 -1.49 -2.52 10.62
CA GLY A 34 -1.44 -3.55 11.67
C GLY A 34 -1.84 -4.96 11.23
N TYR A 35 -2.49 -5.07 10.06
CA TYR A 35 -2.85 -6.32 9.40
C TYR A 35 -1.69 -6.96 8.62
N LEU A 36 -0.64 -6.20 8.30
CA LEU A 36 0.61 -6.76 7.77
C LEU A 36 1.40 -7.35 8.92
N GLU A 37 2.04 -8.49 8.65
CA GLU A 37 2.79 -9.26 9.64
C GLU A 37 4.08 -9.73 8.99
N ASP A 38 5.20 -9.63 9.71
CA ASP A 38 6.45 -10.28 9.34
C ASP A 38 6.44 -11.74 9.77
N GLU A 39 7.54 -12.45 9.57
CA GLU A 39 7.67 -13.86 9.94
C GLU A 39 7.44 -14.14 11.43
N ASP A 40 7.62 -13.13 12.28
CA ASP A 40 7.41 -13.18 13.72
C ASP A 40 5.99 -12.72 14.14
N GLY A 41 5.11 -12.39 13.19
CA GLY A 41 3.75 -11.92 13.48
C GLY A 41 3.66 -10.44 13.88
N ASN A 42 4.74 -9.67 13.72
CA ASN A 42 4.80 -8.27 14.10
C ASN A 42 4.39 -7.34 12.95
N PRO A 43 3.73 -6.21 13.25
CA PRO A 43 3.41 -5.22 12.24
C PRO A 43 4.68 -4.52 11.70
N PRO A 44 4.66 -4.03 10.45
CA PRO A 44 5.80 -3.32 9.90
C PRO A 44 6.07 -2.02 10.68
N SER A 45 7.35 -1.69 10.84
CA SER A 45 7.74 -0.39 11.42
C SER A 45 7.20 0.78 10.58
N PRO A 46 7.03 1.99 11.16
CA PRO A 46 6.62 3.18 10.40
C PRO A 46 7.52 3.46 9.19
N LYS A 47 8.84 3.29 9.34
CA LYS A 47 9.82 3.44 8.26
C LYS A 47 9.59 2.43 7.14
N THR A 48 9.35 1.17 7.48
CA THR A 48 9.03 0.11 6.52
C THR A 48 7.72 0.40 5.79
N GLY A 49 6.67 0.81 6.52
CA GLY A 49 5.38 1.19 5.93
C GLY A 49 5.48 2.40 4.98
N LYS A 50 6.34 3.38 5.28
CA LYS A 50 6.65 4.49 4.35
C LYS A 50 7.31 3.97 3.07
N ALA A 51 8.28 3.07 3.20
CA ALA A 51 8.98 2.47 2.05
C ALA A 51 8.06 1.62 1.17
N MET A 52 7.18 0.78 1.76
CA MET A 52 6.18 0.00 1.03
C MET A 52 5.25 0.89 0.21
N ARG A 53 4.70 1.94 0.81
CA ARG A 53 3.82 2.89 0.09
C ARG A 53 4.57 3.62 -1.03
N LYS A 54 5.85 3.95 -0.83
CA LYS A 54 6.69 4.55 -1.88
C LYS A 54 6.86 3.60 -3.06
N LEU A 55 7.18 2.32 -2.82
CA LEU A 55 7.33 1.32 -3.87
C LEU A 55 6.00 1.09 -4.62
N LEU A 56 4.90 0.96 -3.89
CA LEU A 56 3.57 0.76 -4.49
C LEU A 56 3.17 1.91 -5.42
N ARG A 57 3.43 3.16 -5.00
CA ARG A 57 3.20 4.35 -5.84
C ARG A 57 4.08 4.36 -7.09
N GLY A 58 5.32 3.89 -6.98
CA GLY A 58 6.19 3.66 -8.14
C GLY A 58 5.62 2.63 -9.11
N GLY A 59 5.10 1.51 -8.59
CA GLY A 59 4.38 0.51 -9.39
C GLY A 59 3.17 1.09 -10.12
N TRP A 60 2.40 1.97 -9.47
CA TRP A 60 1.30 2.67 -10.15
C TRP A 60 1.78 3.61 -11.25
N ALA A 61 2.92 4.28 -11.06
CA ALA A 61 3.52 5.12 -12.09
C ALA A 61 3.92 4.30 -13.33
N GLU A 62 4.49 3.10 -13.13
CA GLU A 62 4.78 2.16 -14.23
C GLU A 62 3.50 1.75 -14.98
N LEU A 63 2.43 1.42 -14.26
CA LEU A 63 1.13 1.12 -14.88
C LEU A 63 0.60 2.28 -15.73
N VAL A 64 0.80 3.53 -15.31
CA VAL A 64 0.40 4.71 -16.09
C VAL A 64 1.24 4.82 -17.37
N ASN A 65 2.56 4.61 -17.26
CA ASN A 65 3.47 4.65 -18.40
C ASN A 65 3.12 3.59 -19.45
N TRP A 66 2.66 2.42 -19.00
CA TRP A 66 2.17 1.34 -19.87
C TRP A 66 0.73 1.52 -20.35
N GLN A 67 0.04 2.59 -19.94
CA GLN A 67 -1.38 2.83 -20.22
C GLN A 67 -2.30 1.71 -19.68
N LEU A 68 -1.91 1.10 -18.58
CA LEU A 68 -2.64 0.04 -17.86
C LEU A 68 -3.23 0.52 -16.53
N ALA A 69 -2.99 1.76 -16.13
CA ALA A 69 -3.54 2.33 -14.90
C ALA A 69 -5.07 2.37 -14.94
N PRO A 70 -5.77 1.79 -13.96
CA PRO A 70 -7.22 1.68 -14.01
C PRO A 70 -7.89 2.95 -13.47
N THR A 71 -9.17 3.14 -13.78
CA THR A 71 -9.96 4.24 -13.21
C THR A 71 -10.25 4.05 -11.72
N SER A 72 -10.37 2.79 -11.28
CA SER A 72 -10.45 2.38 -9.89
C SER A 72 -9.63 1.11 -9.68
N TRP A 73 -9.09 0.92 -8.49
CA TRP A 73 -8.19 -0.20 -8.22
C TRP A 73 -8.81 -1.58 -8.56
N GLY A 74 -10.08 -1.79 -8.22
CA GLY A 74 -10.80 -3.03 -8.53
C GLY A 74 -11.05 -3.30 -10.03
N ARG A 75 -10.70 -2.37 -10.92
CA ARG A 75 -10.77 -2.54 -12.38
C ARG A 75 -9.40 -2.80 -13.02
N LEU A 76 -8.35 -2.99 -12.21
CA LEU A 76 -7.03 -3.32 -12.68
C LEU A 76 -7.06 -4.61 -13.51
N SER A 77 -6.34 -4.62 -14.64
CA SER A 77 -6.22 -5.82 -15.47
C SER A 77 -5.48 -6.93 -14.73
N ALA A 78 -5.69 -8.19 -15.12
CA ALA A 78 -4.98 -9.32 -14.53
C ALA A 78 -3.45 -9.20 -14.67
N SER A 79 -2.95 -8.65 -15.78
CA SER A 79 -1.52 -8.40 -15.97
C SER A 79 -0.98 -7.30 -15.06
N GLY A 80 -1.75 -6.22 -14.87
CA GLY A 80 -1.37 -5.15 -13.94
C GLY A 80 -1.41 -5.62 -12.48
N HIS A 81 -2.40 -6.44 -12.12
CA HIS A 81 -2.53 -7.05 -10.81
C HIS A 81 -1.33 -7.96 -10.52
N LYS A 82 -1.01 -8.88 -11.44
CA LYS A 82 0.19 -9.72 -11.35
C LYS A 82 1.47 -8.91 -11.19
N PHE A 83 1.66 -7.87 -12.01
CA PHE A 83 2.85 -7.02 -11.91
C PHE A 83 3.01 -6.39 -10.52
N ILE A 84 1.94 -5.84 -9.96
CA ILE A 84 1.97 -5.19 -8.65
C ILE A 84 2.22 -6.20 -7.53
N HIS A 85 1.59 -7.38 -7.61
CA HIS A 85 1.85 -8.48 -6.67
C HIS A 85 3.30 -8.94 -6.74
N ASP A 86 3.81 -9.24 -7.93
CA ASP A 86 5.20 -9.67 -8.13
C ASP A 86 6.17 -8.59 -7.60
N LEU A 87 5.94 -7.31 -7.89
CA LEU A 87 6.78 -6.19 -7.42
C LEU A 87 6.82 -6.12 -5.89
N MET A 88 5.65 -6.11 -5.26
CA MET A 88 5.51 -5.85 -3.82
C MET A 88 5.90 -7.07 -2.98
N GLU A 89 5.50 -8.28 -3.40
CA GLU A 89 5.79 -9.51 -2.68
C GLU A 89 7.26 -9.93 -2.77
N ASN A 90 7.96 -9.56 -3.85
CA ASN A 90 9.40 -9.77 -3.95
C ASN A 90 10.21 -8.80 -3.08
N ALA A 91 9.77 -7.55 -2.96
CA ALA A 91 10.43 -6.55 -2.12
C ALA A 91 10.09 -6.71 -0.62
N TYR A 92 8.87 -7.12 -0.32
CA TYR A 92 8.35 -7.23 1.04
C TYR A 92 7.58 -8.55 1.21
N PRO A 93 8.24 -9.62 1.68
CA PRO A 93 7.65 -10.95 1.85
C PRO A 93 6.39 -10.99 2.72
N MET A 94 6.18 -9.98 3.57
CA MET A 94 5.00 -9.78 4.43
C MET A 94 3.68 -9.84 3.64
N PHE A 95 3.69 -9.44 2.36
CA PHE A 95 2.50 -9.52 1.50
C PHE A 95 2.16 -10.95 1.06
N ARG A 96 3.10 -11.90 1.13
CA ARG A 96 2.88 -13.33 0.84
C ARG A 96 2.17 -14.06 1.98
N PHE A 97 2.17 -13.47 3.18
CA PHE A 97 1.44 -13.99 4.34
C PHE A 97 -0.04 -13.59 4.28
N ALA A 98 -0.69 -13.93 3.18
CA ALA A 98 -2.07 -13.57 2.87
C ALA A 98 -2.70 -14.61 1.94
N THR A 99 -3.93 -15.01 2.22
CA THR A 99 -4.76 -15.77 1.28
C THR A 99 -5.16 -14.84 0.13
N ASN A 100 -4.95 -15.31 -1.11
CA ASN A 100 -5.31 -14.57 -2.33
C ASN A 100 -4.76 -13.12 -2.40
N GLY A 101 -3.65 -12.82 -1.69
CA GLY A 101 -3.02 -11.49 -1.76
C GLY A 101 -3.81 -10.35 -1.11
N TRP A 102 -4.83 -10.65 -0.29
CA TRP A 102 -5.80 -9.65 0.20
C TRP A 102 -5.15 -8.44 0.90
N LYS A 103 -4.01 -8.62 1.58
CA LYS A 103 -3.31 -7.55 2.30
C LYS A 103 -2.82 -6.45 1.35
N LEU A 104 -2.29 -6.85 0.20
CA LEU A 104 -1.82 -5.90 -0.81
C LEU A 104 -3.01 -5.24 -1.52
N ASP A 105 -4.03 -6.02 -1.86
CA ASP A 105 -5.26 -5.50 -2.47
C ASP A 105 -5.96 -4.50 -1.55
N TYR A 106 -5.99 -4.75 -0.25
CA TYR A 106 -6.55 -3.85 0.74
C TYR A 106 -5.72 -2.56 0.86
N LEU A 107 -4.39 -2.66 0.90
CA LEU A 107 -3.50 -1.48 0.90
C LEU A 107 -3.76 -0.62 -0.33
N ALA A 108 -3.79 -1.24 -1.51
CA ALA A 108 -3.93 -0.51 -2.76
C ALA A 108 -5.34 0.05 -2.92
N SER A 109 -6.39 -0.68 -2.55
CA SER A 109 -7.78 -0.21 -2.61
C SER A 109 -8.01 1.03 -1.72
N THR A 110 -7.35 1.10 -0.56
CA THR A 110 -7.50 2.23 0.38
C THR A 110 -6.64 3.43 0.01
N THR A 111 -5.52 3.24 -0.69
CA THR A 111 -4.55 4.32 -0.94
C THR A 111 -4.50 4.81 -2.39
N TYR A 112 -4.88 3.97 -3.36
CA TYR A 112 -4.89 4.32 -4.78
C TYR A 112 -5.81 5.51 -5.12
N PRO A 113 -7.06 5.61 -4.60
CA PRO A 113 -7.95 6.71 -4.97
C PRO A 113 -7.37 8.09 -4.65
N ALA A 114 -6.74 8.24 -3.48
CA ALA A 114 -6.10 9.48 -3.07
C ALA A 114 -4.91 9.82 -3.97
N TRP A 115 -4.05 8.85 -4.27
CA TRP A 115 -2.92 9.05 -5.18
C TRP A 115 -3.37 9.40 -6.60
N ARG A 116 -4.33 8.65 -7.16
CA ARG A 116 -4.91 8.91 -8.49
C ARG A 116 -5.47 10.32 -8.57
N LYS A 117 -6.26 10.74 -7.58
CA LYS A 117 -6.86 12.09 -7.54
C LYS A 117 -5.80 13.18 -7.62
N VAL A 118 -4.62 12.99 -7.03
CA VAL A 118 -3.53 13.97 -7.06
C VAL A 118 -2.81 13.93 -8.41
N HIS A 119 -2.48 12.76 -8.93
CA HIS A 119 -1.50 12.60 -10.01
C HIS A 119 -2.09 12.42 -11.41
N LEU A 120 -3.31 11.88 -11.52
CA LEU A 120 -3.90 11.47 -12.80
C LEU A 120 -5.15 12.28 -13.15
N ASP A 121 -5.35 12.52 -14.44
CA ASP A 121 -6.59 13.07 -14.98
C ASP A 121 -7.71 12.02 -15.02
N ASP A 122 -8.90 12.42 -15.50
CA ASP A 122 -10.05 11.53 -15.59
C ASP A 122 -9.82 10.35 -16.56
N ASN A 123 -8.89 10.50 -17.51
CA ASN A 123 -8.50 9.47 -18.47
C ASN A 123 -7.38 8.55 -17.96
N GLY A 124 -6.92 8.73 -16.71
CA GLY A 124 -5.85 7.91 -16.14
C GLY A 124 -4.46 8.26 -16.65
N ARG A 125 -4.28 9.42 -17.28
CA ARG A 125 -2.99 9.94 -17.74
C ARG A 125 -2.40 10.88 -16.71
N TRP A 126 -1.08 11.08 -16.76
CA TRP A 126 -0.42 12.09 -15.93
C TRP A 126 -1.07 13.46 -16.12
N LYS A 127 -1.42 14.12 -15.01
CA LYS A 127 -1.83 15.51 -15.07
C LYS A 127 -0.68 16.36 -15.59
N LEU A 128 -0.98 17.26 -16.51
CA LEU A 128 -0.04 18.29 -16.93
C LEU A 128 0.28 19.16 -15.71
N LYS A 129 1.58 19.27 -15.38
CA LYS A 129 2.02 20.29 -14.43
C LYS A 129 1.62 21.64 -15.02
N LYS A 130 0.66 22.33 -14.38
CA LYS A 130 0.44 23.76 -14.66
C LYS A 130 1.78 24.43 -14.40
N GLY A 131 2.35 25.07 -15.43
CA GLY A 131 3.74 25.50 -15.44
C GLY A 131 4.17 26.19 -14.14
N LYS A 132 5.04 25.53 -13.39
CA LYS A 132 6.02 26.22 -12.55
C LYS A 132 7.25 26.37 -13.42
N GLU A 133 7.56 27.62 -13.76
CA GLU A 133 8.87 28.05 -14.23
C GLU A 133 9.98 27.31 -13.47
N LEU A 134 10.97 26.80 -14.20
CA LEU A 134 12.17 26.22 -13.61
C LEU A 134 12.81 27.24 -12.67
N LYS A 135 12.78 26.95 -11.39
CA LYS A 135 13.90 27.24 -10.49
C LYS A 135 14.35 25.90 -9.92
N THR A 136 15.47 25.42 -10.45
CA THR A 136 16.40 24.54 -9.75
C THR A 136 16.79 25.22 -8.45
N GLU A 137 16.52 24.57 -7.32
CA GLU A 137 17.29 24.65 -6.08
C GLU A 137 16.78 23.53 -5.16
N ASP A 138 17.67 22.54 -5.01
CA ASP A 138 17.85 21.48 -4.01
C ASP A 138 16.67 20.80 -3.29
N ASP A 139 16.72 19.47 -3.37
CA ASP A 139 16.01 18.50 -2.53
C ASP A 139 16.31 18.78 -1.05
N ASP A 140 15.36 19.36 -0.33
CA ASP A 140 15.15 19.17 1.11
C ASP A 140 13.69 19.53 1.44
N GLU A 141 12.80 18.53 1.38
CA GLU A 141 11.51 18.58 2.07
C GLU A 141 11.59 17.63 3.26
N ASP A 142 12.16 18.16 4.35
CA ASP A 142 11.63 17.96 5.70
C ASP A 142 10.14 18.32 5.69
N ASP A 143 9.29 17.42 6.18
CA ASP A 143 7.98 17.81 6.68
C ASP A 143 7.86 17.20 8.07
N GLU A 144 7.80 18.16 9.00
CA GLU A 144 7.84 18.08 10.44
C GLU A 144 6.67 17.31 11.05
N ASP A 145 6.95 16.77 12.23
CA ASP A 145 5.98 16.38 13.23
C ASP A 145 5.05 17.55 13.61
N GLU A 146 3.75 17.26 13.74
CA GLU A 146 2.89 17.62 14.89
C GLU A 146 1.42 17.72 14.45
N ASN A 147 0.56 16.99 15.16
CA ASN A 147 -0.49 17.63 15.95
C ASN A 147 -0.97 16.59 16.99
N ASP A 148 -0.63 16.89 18.24
CA ASP A 148 -1.33 16.44 19.44
C ASP A 148 -2.77 16.98 19.43
N ASP A 149 -3.71 16.12 19.85
CA ASP A 149 -4.87 16.48 20.68
C ASP A 149 -5.36 15.23 21.43
#